data_AF-A0AA34SFA8-F1
#
_entry.id   AF-A0AA34SFA8-F1
#
_cell.length_a   1.000
_cell.length_b   1.000
_cell.length_c   1.000
_cell.angle_alpha   90.00
_cell.angle_beta   90.00
_cell.angle_gamma   90.00
#
_symmetry.space_group_name_H-M   'P 1'
#
loop_
_entity.id
_entity.type
_entity.pdbx_description
1 polymer ?
#
loop_
_entity_poly.entity_id
_entity_poly.type
_entity_poly.pdbx_seq_one_letter_code
_entity_poly.pdbx_strand_id
1 'polypeptide(L)'
;MAKMPEEGRFEYGKMDKQTGAQWVHVTPEMARAHPQGKLNLPLWLITGVFAAFGLLQLVEFAQFGDWLALFKAVLQLLTAIMLVMRAPISLMLAGAQLLLSVFGAVTGGMLKNMSELSGTGGFVVLAYLIFCGLSLFYLFEGDRPNLIYRHRFRSFRGAKD
;
A
#
# COMPACT_ATOMS: atom_id res chain seq x y z
N MET A 1 -17.05 -22.10 9.79
CA MET A 1 -16.64 -20.78 10.30
C MET A 1 -15.47 -21.02 11.24
N ALA A 2 -14.30 -20.43 10.98
CA ALA A 2 -13.14 -20.63 11.85
C ALA A 2 -13.44 -20.01 13.22
N LYS A 3 -13.26 -20.77 14.31
CA LYS A 3 -13.42 -20.28 15.68
C LYS A 3 -12.47 -19.08 15.87
N MET A 4 -13.00 -17.92 16.24
CA MET A 4 -12.16 -16.81 16.66
C MET A 4 -11.40 -17.27 17.91
N PRO A 5 -10.08 -17.07 18.01
CA PRO A 5 -9.34 -17.43 19.23
C PRO A 5 -9.94 -16.67 20.42
N GLU A 6 -10.31 -17.41 21.47
CA GLU A 6 -11.02 -16.90 22.65
C GLU A 6 -10.15 -15.94 23.52
N GLU A 7 -8.85 -15.85 23.25
CA GLU A 7 -7.89 -15.00 23.98
C GLU A 7 -7.39 -13.79 23.15
N GLY A 8 -8.29 -13.17 22.40
CA GLY A 8 -8.02 -11.93 21.70
C GLY A 8 -8.02 -10.72 22.64
N ARG A 9 -6.85 -10.16 22.98
CA ARG A 9 -6.80 -8.85 23.65
C ARG A 9 -7.29 -7.77 22.69
N PHE A 10 -8.42 -7.15 23.02
CA PHE A 10 -8.91 -5.94 22.37
C PHE A 10 -8.43 -4.73 23.15
N GLU A 11 -7.55 -3.93 22.54
CA GLU A 11 -7.10 -2.68 23.14
C GLU A 11 -7.88 -1.52 22.55
N TYR A 12 -8.74 -0.94 23.37
CA TYR A 12 -9.61 0.17 23.02
C TYR A 12 -8.86 1.50 23.14
N GLY A 13 -8.74 2.22 22.02
CA GLY A 13 -8.13 3.54 21.98
C GLY A 13 -9.03 4.63 22.57
N LYS A 14 -8.64 5.90 22.47
CA LYS A 14 -9.51 7.01 22.87
C LYS A 14 -10.66 7.18 21.87
N MET A 15 -11.87 7.42 22.36
CA MET A 15 -13.01 7.75 21.51
C MET A 15 -12.89 9.19 21.01
N ASP A 16 -13.08 9.37 19.71
CA ASP A 16 -13.15 10.68 19.08
C ASP A 16 -14.48 11.35 19.46
N LYS A 17 -14.40 12.56 20.03
CA LYS A 17 -15.55 13.33 20.48
C LYS A 17 -16.42 13.86 19.34
N GLN A 18 -15.86 14.04 18.14
CA GLN A 18 -16.57 14.61 17.00
C GLN A 18 -17.29 13.52 16.19
N THR A 19 -16.64 12.37 15.99
CA THR A 19 -17.16 11.30 15.13
C THR A 19 -17.80 10.14 15.92
N GLY A 20 -17.54 10.05 17.23
CA GLY A 20 -17.92 8.89 18.04
C GLY A 20 -17.14 7.62 17.70
N ALA A 21 -16.14 7.70 16.80
CA ALA A 21 -15.33 6.57 16.39
C ALA A 21 -14.21 6.31 17.41
N GLN A 22 -13.88 5.04 17.60
CA GLN A 22 -12.78 4.57 18.43
C GLN A 22 -11.97 3.54 17.67
N TRP A 23 -10.64 3.68 17.66
CA TRP A 23 -9.77 2.63 17.14
C TRP A 23 -9.65 1.49 18.14
N VAL A 24 -9.93 0.27 17.71
CA VAL A 24 -9.75 -0.95 18.49
C VAL A 24 -8.62 -1.74 17.86
N HIS A 25 -7.58 -2.02 18.64
CA HIS A 25 -6.44 -2.83 18.20
C HIS A 25 -6.69 -4.30 18.50
N VAL A 26 -6.24 -5.14 17.58
CA VAL A 26 -6.38 -6.59 17.59
C VAL A 26 -5.01 -7.23 17.39
N THR A 27 -4.85 -8.48 17.82
CA THR A 27 -3.64 -9.25 17.50
C THR A 27 -3.57 -9.56 16.00
N PRO A 28 -2.36 -9.74 15.44
CA PRO A 28 -2.19 -10.10 14.02
C PRO A 28 -2.91 -11.39 13.62
N GLU A 29 -3.01 -12.35 14.54
CA GLU A 29 -3.69 -13.64 14.34
C GLU A 29 -5.19 -13.45 14.15
N MET A 30 -5.82 -12.64 15.02
CA MET A 30 -7.24 -12.27 14.88
C MET A 30 -7.50 -11.53 13.57
N ALA A 31 -6.63 -10.58 13.22
CA ALA A 31 -6.76 -9.85 11.96
C ALA A 31 -6.74 -10.81 10.76
N ARG A 32 -5.84 -11.80 10.72
CA ARG A 32 -5.72 -12.77 9.63
C ARG A 32 -6.88 -13.78 9.57
N ALA A 33 -7.41 -14.18 10.72
CA ALA A 33 -8.53 -15.10 10.82
C ALA A 33 -9.85 -14.45 10.39
N HIS A 34 -9.97 -13.12 10.50
CA HIS A 34 -11.17 -12.39 10.14
C HIS A 34 -11.41 -12.40 8.61
N PRO A 35 -12.67 -12.52 8.13
CA PRO A 35 -12.99 -12.48 6.69
C PRO A 35 -12.51 -11.20 6.01
N GLN A 36 -12.56 -10.06 6.71
CA GLN A 36 -12.06 -8.77 6.21
C GLN A 36 -10.54 -8.65 6.25
N GLY A 37 -9.85 -9.59 6.91
CA GLY A 37 -8.39 -9.73 6.91
C GLY A 37 -7.82 -10.39 5.66
N LYS A 38 -8.69 -10.79 4.71
CA LYS A 38 -8.30 -11.31 3.40
C LYS A 38 -8.16 -10.16 2.40
N LEU A 39 -7.24 -10.33 1.45
CA LEU A 39 -7.06 -9.42 0.32
C LEU A 39 -8.35 -9.34 -0.49
N ASN A 40 -8.84 -8.12 -0.71
CA ASN A 40 -9.99 -7.84 -1.57
C ASN A 40 -9.52 -7.42 -2.97
N LEU A 41 -10.46 -7.24 -3.88
CA LEU A 41 -10.17 -6.83 -5.26
C LEU A 41 -9.32 -5.54 -5.35
N PRO A 42 -9.62 -4.45 -4.61
CA PRO A 42 -8.75 -3.27 -4.57
C PRO A 42 -7.30 -3.57 -4.16
N LEU A 43 -7.08 -4.35 -3.10
CA LEU A 43 -5.72 -4.70 -2.67
C LEU A 43 -4.99 -5.55 -3.71
N TRP A 44 -5.69 -6.48 -4.36
CA TRP A 44 -5.14 -7.25 -5.48
C TRP A 44 -4.77 -6.37 -6.66
N LEU A 45 -5.58 -5.37 -6.99
CA LEU A 45 -5.29 -4.41 -8.04
C LEU A 45 -4.03 -3.60 -7.71
N ILE A 46 -3.93 -3.07 -6.49
CA ILE A 46 -2.75 -2.33 -6.02
C ILE A 46 -1.49 -3.20 -6.11
N THR A 47 -1.55 -4.42 -5.57
CA THR A 47 -0.46 -5.39 -5.67
C THR A 47 -0.09 -5.68 -7.12
N GLY A 48 -1.09 -5.92 -7.98
CA GLY A 48 -0.88 -6.25 -9.39
C GLY A 48 -0.20 -5.12 -10.16
N VAL A 49 -0.57 -3.87 -9.90
CA VAL A 49 0.08 -2.70 -10.52
C VAL A 49 1.53 -2.56 -10.05
N PHE A 50 1.81 -2.67 -8.74
CA PHE A 50 3.20 -2.66 -8.26
C PHE A 50 4.03 -3.80 -8.85
N ALA A 51 3.47 -5.00 -8.95
CA ALA A 51 4.14 -6.13 -9.57
C ALA A 51 4.41 -5.90 -11.05
N ALA A 52 3.43 -5.41 -11.81
CA ALA A 52 3.56 -5.16 -13.24
C ALA A 52 4.63 -4.10 -13.53
N PHE A 53 4.61 -2.96 -12.83
CA PHE A 53 5.63 -1.93 -13.00
C PHE A 53 7.02 -2.40 -12.55
N GLY A 54 7.09 -3.24 -11.49
CA GLY A 54 8.34 -3.84 -11.06
C GLY A 54 8.96 -4.75 -12.12
N LEU A 55 8.13 -5.57 -12.78
CA LEU A 55 8.56 -6.41 -13.89
C LEU A 55 8.98 -5.60 -15.12
N LEU A 56 8.26 -4.51 -15.45
CA LEU A 56 8.65 -3.62 -16.54
C LEU A 56 10.04 -3.02 -16.32
N GLN A 57 10.34 -2.58 -15.10
CA GLN A 57 11.66 -2.04 -14.78
C GLN A 57 12.77 -3.11 -14.73
N LEU A 58 12.45 -4.37 -14.41
CA LEU A 58 13.40 -5.47 -14.62
C LEU A 58 13.72 -5.67 -16.09
N VAL A 59 12.73 -5.54 -16.98
CA VAL A 59 12.97 -5.64 -18.43
C VAL A 59 13.85 -4.48 -18.91
N GLU A 60 13.60 -3.25 -18.43
CA GLU A 60 14.46 -2.10 -18.74
C GLU A 60 15.91 -2.33 -18.27
N PHE A 61 16.11 -2.85 -17.05
CA PHE A 61 17.44 -3.22 -16.57
C PHE A 61 18.08 -4.29 -17.47
N ALA A 62 17.34 -5.32 -17.85
CA ALA A 62 17.87 -6.40 -18.70
C ALA A 62 18.26 -5.91 -20.11
N GLN A 63 17.59 -4.87 -20.63
CA GLN A 63 17.85 -4.30 -21.95
C GLN A 63 18.96 -3.24 -21.94
N PHE A 64 18.97 -2.37 -20.95
CA PHE A 64 19.80 -1.15 -20.94
C PHE A 64 20.86 -1.13 -19.83
N GLY A 65 20.85 -2.10 -18.92
CA GLY A 65 21.81 -2.19 -17.81
C GLY A 65 21.65 -1.09 -16.75
N ASP A 66 20.50 -0.41 -16.70
CA ASP A 66 20.28 0.68 -15.76
C ASP A 66 20.09 0.16 -14.32
N TRP A 67 21.10 0.34 -13.48
CA TRP A 67 21.06 -0.04 -12.07
C TRP A 67 19.98 0.67 -11.27
N LEU A 68 19.57 1.89 -11.66
CA LEU A 68 18.45 2.57 -11.01
C LEU A 68 17.12 1.88 -11.32
N ALA A 69 16.92 1.41 -12.56
CA ALA A 69 15.76 0.60 -12.93
C ALA A 69 15.71 -0.70 -12.11
N LEU A 70 16.85 -1.40 -11.93
CA LEU A 70 16.89 -2.58 -11.08
C LEU A 70 16.50 -2.28 -9.62
N PHE A 71 17.05 -1.21 -9.04
CA PHE A 71 16.73 -0.83 -7.66
C PHE A 71 15.23 -0.56 -7.49
N LYS A 72 14.63 0.21 -8.41
CA LYS A 72 13.20 0.51 -8.40
C LYS A 72 12.36 -0.75 -8.61
N ALA A 73 12.78 -1.63 -9.51
CA ALA A 73 12.12 -2.90 -9.78
C ALA A 73 12.08 -3.80 -8.53
N VAL A 74 13.22 -3.97 -7.86
CA VAL A 74 13.32 -4.73 -6.61
C VAL A 74 12.40 -4.13 -5.55
N LEU A 75 12.42 -2.81 -5.40
CA LEU A 75 11.55 -2.13 -4.43
C LEU A 75 10.06 -2.35 -4.74
N GLN A 76 9.65 -2.26 -6.01
CA GLN A 76 8.28 -2.49 -6.49
C GLN A 76 7.79 -3.92 -6.25
N LEU A 77 8.60 -4.90 -6.64
CA LEU A 77 8.31 -6.31 -6.40
C LEU A 77 8.27 -6.65 -4.91
N LEU A 78 9.18 -6.09 -4.11
CA LEU A 78 9.19 -6.29 -2.67
C LEU A 78 7.91 -5.72 -2.03
N THR A 79 7.46 -4.53 -2.42
CA THR A 79 6.17 -3.98 -1.95
C THR A 79 5.01 -4.88 -2.32
N ALA A 80 4.94 -5.37 -3.57
CA ALA A 80 3.89 -6.27 -4.01
C ALA A 80 3.87 -7.56 -3.16
N ILE A 81 5.04 -8.17 -2.93
CA ILE A 81 5.18 -9.37 -2.07
C ILE A 81 4.72 -9.06 -0.64
N MET A 82 5.18 -7.95 -0.06
CA MET A 82 4.83 -7.58 1.32
C MET A 82 3.34 -7.26 1.49
N LEU A 83 2.69 -6.71 0.46
CA LEU A 83 1.24 -6.53 0.44
C LEU A 83 0.53 -7.90 0.47
N VAL A 84 0.94 -8.85 -0.37
CA VAL A 84 0.36 -10.21 -0.39
C VAL A 84 0.58 -10.94 0.94
N MET A 85 1.78 -10.82 1.51
CA MET A 85 2.14 -11.39 2.81
C MET A 85 1.44 -10.70 3.98
N ARG A 86 0.70 -9.60 3.74
CA ARG A 86 0.00 -8.82 4.76
C ARG A 86 0.96 -8.27 5.81
N ALA A 87 2.16 -7.91 5.39
CA ALA A 87 3.20 -7.38 6.26
C ALA A 87 3.00 -5.86 6.48
N PRO A 88 3.05 -5.35 7.73
CA PRO A 88 2.88 -3.92 8.03
C PRO A 88 3.85 -3.00 7.29
N ILE A 89 5.07 -3.49 7.03
CA ILE A 89 6.14 -2.76 6.33
C ILE A 89 5.75 -2.38 4.89
N SER A 90 4.77 -3.08 4.29
CA SER A 90 4.28 -2.78 2.95
C SER A 90 3.77 -1.34 2.80
N LEU A 91 3.19 -0.76 3.87
CA LEU A 91 2.72 0.63 3.89
C LEU A 91 3.88 1.62 3.74
N MET A 92 5.00 1.36 4.43
CA MET A 92 6.19 2.19 4.36
C MET A 92 6.85 2.08 3.00
N LEU A 93 6.94 0.86 2.43
CA LEU A 93 7.53 0.64 1.12
C LEU A 93 6.71 1.30 0.00
N ALA A 94 5.38 1.19 0.05
CA ALA A 94 4.49 1.89 -0.89
C ALA A 94 4.65 3.42 -0.77
N GLY A 95 4.82 3.94 0.45
CA GLY A 95 5.09 5.35 0.71
C GLY A 95 6.41 5.82 0.13
N ALA A 96 7.48 5.06 0.40
CA ALA A 96 8.81 5.32 -0.13
C ALA A 96 8.82 5.33 -1.67
N GLN A 97 8.07 4.43 -2.31
CA GLN A 97 7.95 4.41 -3.76
C GLN A 97 7.28 5.66 -4.34
N LEU A 98 6.20 6.13 -3.73
CA LEU A 98 5.57 7.37 -4.18
C LEU A 98 6.57 8.53 -4.06
N LEU A 99 7.26 8.64 -2.92
CA LEU A 99 8.25 9.69 -2.71
C LEU A 99 9.39 9.63 -3.73
N LEU A 100 9.95 8.44 -3.99
CA LEU A 100 10.99 8.26 -5.00
C LEU A 100 10.49 8.59 -6.41
N SER A 101 9.24 8.22 -6.72
CA SER A 101 8.64 8.48 -8.04
C SER A 101 8.40 9.98 -8.24
N VAL A 102 7.90 10.69 -7.22
CA VAL A 102 7.73 12.15 -7.23
C VAL A 102 9.08 12.85 -7.28
N PHE A 103 10.05 12.41 -6.48
CA PHE A 103 11.40 12.98 -6.49
C PHE A 103 12.06 12.81 -7.86
N GLY A 104 11.96 11.62 -8.46
CA GLY A 104 12.46 11.36 -9.81
C GLY A 104 11.76 12.22 -10.87
N ALA A 105 10.45 12.44 -10.71
CA ALA A 105 9.70 13.34 -11.57
C ALA A 105 10.22 14.79 -11.45
N VAL A 106 10.31 15.34 -10.24
CA VAL A 106 10.66 16.75 -9.98
C VAL A 106 12.14 17.06 -10.26
N THR A 107 13.08 16.17 -9.95
CA THR A 107 14.53 16.44 -10.09
C THR A 107 15.07 16.27 -11.51
N GLY A 108 14.19 16.11 -12.49
CA GLY A 108 14.57 16.20 -13.90
C GLY A 108 15.15 14.91 -14.50
N GLY A 109 15.40 13.85 -13.74
CA GLY A 109 15.71 12.54 -14.34
C GLY A 109 14.53 11.98 -15.16
N MET A 110 13.30 12.27 -14.74
CA MET A 110 12.09 11.95 -15.50
C MET A 110 11.62 13.13 -16.35
N LEU A 111 11.61 14.36 -15.82
CA LEU A 111 11.11 15.55 -16.55
C LEU A 111 11.97 15.94 -17.78
N LYS A 112 13.28 15.69 -17.75
CA LYS A 112 14.19 15.95 -18.89
C LYS A 112 14.08 14.86 -19.98
N ASN A 113 13.76 13.63 -19.58
CA ASN A 113 13.38 12.56 -20.51
C ASN A 113 11.90 12.67 -20.95
N MET A 114 11.05 13.41 -20.22
CA MET A 114 9.65 13.70 -20.59
C MET A 114 9.54 14.74 -21.72
N SER A 115 10.53 15.61 -21.93
CA SER A 115 10.57 16.45 -23.13
C SER A 115 10.99 15.69 -24.39
N GLU A 116 11.56 14.48 -24.23
CA GLU A 116 12.04 13.63 -25.35
C GLU A 116 11.13 12.43 -25.60
N LEU A 117 10.43 11.90 -24.59
CA LEU A 117 9.37 10.91 -24.79
C LEU A 117 8.11 11.60 -25.32
N SER A 118 7.64 11.13 -26.48
CA SER A 118 6.31 11.40 -27.04
C SER A 118 5.24 11.58 -25.94
N GLY A 119 4.27 12.48 -26.15
CA GLY A 119 3.27 12.88 -25.13
C GLY A 119 2.61 11.73 -24.34
N THR A 120 2.54 10.53 -24.91
CA THR A 120 2.08 9.29 -24.26
C THR A 120 2.87 8.90 -23.00
N GLY A 121 4.20 9.09 -22.96
CA GLY A 121 5.05 8.68 -21.84
C GLY A 121 4.78 9.47 -20.56
N GLY A 122 4.60 10.79 -20.68
CA GLY A 122 4.28 11.67 -19.55
C GLY A 122 2.93 11.34 -18.91
N PHE A 123 1.91 11.00 -19.72
CA PHE A 123 0.59 10.61 -19.20
C PHE A 123 0.64 9.30 -18.40
N VAL A 124 1.43 8.32 -18.83
CA VAL A 124 1.57 7.03 -18.10
C VAL A 124 2.19 7.28 -16.72
N VAL A 125 3.24 8.11 -16.64
CA VAL A 125 3.88 8.46 -15.38
C VAL A 125 2.91 9.19 -14.45
N LEU A 126 2.19 10.18 -14.97
CA LEU A 126 1.21 10.93 -14.19
C LEU A 126 0.09 10.01 -13.68
N ALA A 127 -0.44 9.14 -14.53
CA ALA A 127 -1.45 8.15 -14.15
C ALA A 127 -0.92 7.20 -13.07
N TYR A 128 0.33 6.75 -13.18
CA TYR A 128 0.97 5.92 -12.17
C TYR A 128 1.14 6.65 -10.82
N LEU A 129 1.58 7.92 -10.84
CA LEU A 129 1.71 8.73 -9.63
C LEU A 129 0.35 8.95 -8.93
N ILE A 130 -0.70 9.27 -9.71
CA ILE A 130 -2.07 9.38 -9.20
C ILE A 130 -2.50 8.05 -8.60
N PHE A 131 -2.27 6.94 -9.29
CA PHE A 131 -2.59 5.61 -8.79
C PHE A 131 -1.87 5.30 -7.48
N CYS A 132 -0.57 5.57 -7.37
CA CYS A 132 0.19 5.39 -6.14
C CYS A 132 -0.34 6.27 -5.00
N GLY A 133 -0.69 7.53 -5.28
CA GLY A 133 -1.30 8.44 -4.31
C GLY A 133 -2.65 7.92 -3.78
N LEU A 134 -3.56 7.54 -4.69
CA LEU A 134 -4.85 6.96 -4.33
C LEU A 134 -4.71 5.62 -3.60
N SER A 135 -3.74 4.80 -4.01
CA SER A 135 -3.43 3.53 -3.35
C SER A 135 -2.97 3.74 -1.92
N LEU A 136 -2.09 4.72 -1.68
CA LEU A 136 -1.66 5.06 -0.32
C LEU A 136 -2.79 5.62 0.52
N PHE A 137 -3.61 6.51 -0.03
CA PHE A 137 -4.78 7.01 0.66
C PHE A 137 -5.70 5.85 1.09
N TYR A 138 -5.99 4.92 0.18
CA TYR A 138 -6.75 3.71 0.48
C TYR A 138 -6.09 2.84 1.54
N LEU A 139 -4.77 2.60 1.44
CA LEU A 139 -4.02 1.77 2.37
C LEU A 139 -3.95 2.36 3.80
N PHE A 140 -3.99 3.68 3.94
CA PHE A 140 -3.95 4.36 5.24
C PHE A 140 -5.33 4.57 5.86
N GLU A 141 -6.34 4.89 5.05
CA GLU A 141 -7.66 5.28 5.52
C GLU A 141 -8.68 4.14 5.45
N GLY A 142 -8.51 3.19 4.54
CA GLY A 142 -9.46 2.10 4.35
C GLY A 142 -9.56 1.19 5.59
N ASP A 143 -10.78 0.78 5.93
CA ASP A 143 -11.03 -0.10 7.09
C ASP A 143 -10.31 -1.44 6.96
N ARG A 144 -10.33 -2.04 5.76
CA ARG A 144 -9.69 -3.35 5.51
C ARG A 144 -8.16 -3.27 5.57
N PRO A 145 -7.48 -2.33 4.87
CA PRO A 145 -6.04 -2.16 5.03
C PRO A 145 -5.63 -1.88 6.48
N ASN A 146 -6.39 -1.08 7.23
CA ASN A 146 -6.12 -0.83 8.65
C ASN A 146 -6.20 -2.12 9.48
N LEU A 147 -7.18 -3.00 9.22
CA LEU A 147 -7.24 -4.29 9.89
C LEU A 147 -6.07 -5.21 9.50
N ILE A 148 -5.76 -5.28 8.20
CA ILE A 148 -4.75 -6.21 7.65
C ILE A 148 -3.33 -5.83 8.09
N TYR A 149 -2.95 -4.56 7.92
CA TYR A 149 -1.56 -4.11 8.04
C TYR A 149 -1.27 -3.38 9.36
N ARG A 150 -2.29 -2.81 10.01
CA ARG A 150 -2.14 -2.05 11.26
C ARG A 150 -2.87 -2.68 12.43
N HIS A 151 -3.51 -3.83 12.19
CA HIS A 151 -4.21 -4.63 13.18
C HIS A 151 -5.17 -3.80 14.03
N ARG A 152 -5.94 -2.92 13.37
CA ARG A 152 -6.92 -2.05 14.02
C ARG A 152 -8.17 -1.83 13.18
N PHE A 153 -9.31 -1.63 13.81
CA PHE A 153 -10.58 -1.30 13.15
C PHE A 153 -11.32 -0.17 13.89
N ARG A 154 -12.26 0.49 13.22
CA ARG A 154 -13.11 1.53 13.82
C ARG A 154 -14.33 0.90 14.48
N SER A 155 -14.53 1.16 15.77
CA SER A 155 -15.78 0.90 16.50
C SER A 155 -16.53 2.20 16.72
N PHE A 156 -17.84 2.17 16.51
CA PHE A 156 -18.76 3.27 16.83
C PHE A 156 -19.65 2.94 18.03
N ARG A 157 -19.55 1.72 18.56
CA ARG A 157 -20.10 1.43 19.89
C ARG A 157 -19.16 2.12 20.85
N GLY A 158 -19.66 3.18 21.50
CA GLY A 158 -18.98 3.76 22.65
C GLY A 158 -18.65 2.69 23.68
N ALA A 159 -17.66 2.96 24.53
CA ALA A 159 -17.35 2.08 25.66
C ALA A 159 -18.68 1.68 26.32
N LYS A 160 -19.02 0.39 26.25
CA LYS A 160 -20.13 -0.11 27.03
C LYS A 160 -19.72 0.10 28.49
N ASP A 161 -20.51 0.90 29.18
CA ASP A 161 -20.50 0.96 30.64
C ASP A 161 -20.56 -0.45 31.25
#